data_AF-A0A2T2UJ61-F1
#
_entry.id   AF-A0A2T2UJ61-F1
#
_cell.length_a   1.000
_cell.length_b   1.000
_cell.length_c   1.000
_cell.angle_alpha   90.00
_cell.angle_beta   90.00
_cell.angle_gamma   90.00
#
_symmetry.space_group_name_H-M   'P 1'
#
loop_
_entity.id
_entity.type
_entity.pdbx_description
1 polymer ?
#
loop_
_entity_poly.entity_id
_entity_poly.type
_entity_poly.pdbx_seq_one_letter_code
_entity_poly.pdbx_strand_id
1 'polypeptide(L)'
;NAGDRPLGIHPEHDMPVLLKNGPYGPYVQLGDNEQQGKPKRVSLPPGIEPKDVDFDLALQIINLPRVLGEHPDDGQPVDTHIGRYGPYVRHDGTNASLVDDQTIENVTMEEAVQLISEKEA
;
A
#
# COMPACT_ATOMS: atom_id res chain seq x y z
N ASN A 1 -23.02 2.23 -13.70
CA ASN A 1 -22.85 2.76 -12.34
C ASN A 1 -22.30 1.68 -11.44
N ALA A 2 -20.99 1.46 -11.45
CA ALA A 2 -20.36 0.73 -10.36
C ALA A 2 -20.31 1.73 -9.19
N GLY A 3 -21.38 1.73 -8.38
CA GLY A 3 -21.46 2.55 -7.18
C GLY A 3 -20.37 2.18 -6.18
N ASP A 4 -20.25 2.98 -5.13
CA ASP A 4 -19.31 2.73 -4.05
C ASP A 4 -19.59 1.35 -3.44
N ARG A 5 -18.60 0.44 -3.45
CA ARG A 5 -18.70 -0.87 -2.83
C ARG A 5 -18.09 -0.78 -1.43
N PRO A 6 -18.89 -0.81 -0.35
CA PRO A 6 -18.34 -0.88 1.00
C PRO A 6 -17.70 -2.26 1.21
N LEU A 7 -16.48 -2.26 1.73
CA LEU A 7 -15.73 -3.50 2.03
C LEU A 7 -15.77 -3.85 3.52
N GLY A 8 -15.81 -2.85 4.40
CA GLY A 8 -15.87 -3.06 5.85
C GLY A 8 -15.58 -1.77 6.63
N ILE A 9 -15.35 -1.87 7.94
CA ILE A 9 -14.97 -0.75 8.82
C ILE A 9 -13.51 -0.92 9.25
N HIS A 10 -12.70 0.11 9.05
CA HIS A 10 -11.29 0.11 9.43
C HIS A 10 -11.13 -0.02 10.96
N PRO A 11 -10.39 -1.03 11.45
CA PRO A 11 -10.34 -1.32 12.90
C PRO A 11 -9.71 -0.19 13.73
N GLU A 12 -8.75 0.55 13.18
CA GLU A 12 -8.06 1.62 13.92
C GLU A 12 -8.76 2.99 13.84
N HIS A 13 -9.56 3.20 12.79
CA HIS A 13 -10.10 4.51 12.46
C HIS A 13 -11.62 4.59 12.63
N ASP A 14 -12.30 3.45 12.81
CA ASP A 14 -13.75 3.33 12.91
C ASP A 14 -14.49 3.97 11.71
N MET A 15 -13.85 3.94 10.54
CA MET A 15 -14.35 4.53 9.30
C MET A 15 -14.61 3.45 8.24
N PRO A 16 -15.61 3.62 7.37
CA PRO A 16 -15.85 2.67 6.30
C PRO A 16 -14.71 2.67 5.28
N VAL A 17 -14.31 1.49 4.84
CA VAL A 17 -13.39 1.29 3.72
C VAL A 17 -14.23 1.06 2.47
N LEU A 18 -14.11 1.97 1.50
CA LEU A 18 -14.93 2.00 0.29
C LEU A 18 -14.08 1.74 -0.94
N LEU A 19 -14.50 0.82 -1.81
CA LEU A 19 -13.97 0.66 -3.14
C LEU A 19 -14.78 1.50 -4.13
N LYS A 20 -14.10 2.42 -4.82
CA LYS A 20 -14.71 3.39 -5.72
C LYS A 20 -14.00 3.39 -7.08
N ASN A 21 -14.69 3.88 -8.10
CA ASN A 21 -14.12 4.07 -9.43
C ASN A 21 -13.95 5.57 -9.71
N GLY A 22 -12.74 5.97 -10.06
CA GLY A 22 -12.39 7.36 -10.35
C GLY A 22 -11.92 7.55 -11.80
N PRO A 23 -11.62 8.81 -12.20
CA PRO A 23 -11.13 9.12 -13.54
C PRO A 23 -9.77 8.47 -13.84
N TYR A 24 -9.00 8.11 -12.81
CA TYR A 24 -7.68 7.48 -12.92
C TYR A 24 -7.71 5.96 -12.66
N GLY A 25 -8.90 5.37 -12.56
CA GLY A 25 -9.09 3.96 -12.25
C GLY A 25 -9.72 3.72 -10.87
N PRO A 26 -9.86 2.44 -10.49
CA PRO A 26 -10.40 2.05 -9.20
C PRO A 26 -9.44 2.41 -8.06
N TYR A 27 -10.01 2.78 -6.91
CA TYR A 27 -9.26 3.15 -5.71
C TYR A 27 -10.03 2.75 -4.44
N VAL A 28 -9.26 2.50 -3.37
CA VAL A 28 -9.78 2.32 -2.02
C VAL A 28 -9.76 3.66 -1.29
N GLN A 29 -10.82 3.95 -0.55
CA GLN A 29 -10.97 5.16 0.26
C GLN A 29 -11.27 4.79 1.71
N LEU A 30 -10.58 5.44 2.65
CA LEU A 30 -10.90 5.42 4.07
C LEU A 30 -11.88 6.56 4.38
N GLY A 31 -13.05 6.21 4.89
CA GLY A 31 -14.13 7.13 5.15
C GLY A 31 -14.93 7.52 3.91
N ASP A 32 -15.97 8.32 4.13
CA ASP A 32 -16.77 8.94 3.08
C ASP A 32 -16.22 10.34 2.73
N ASN A 33 -16.88 11.02 1.78
CA ASN A 33 -16.50 12.38 1.38
C ASN A 33 -17.17 13.47 2.24
N GLU A 34 -18.00 13.09 3.20
CA GLU A 34 -18.75 13.99 4.08
C GLU A 34 -17.99 14.28 5.38
N GLN A 35 -16.97 13.48 5.70
CA GLN A 35 -16.07 13.69 6.82
C GLN A 35 -15.23 14.97 6.71
N GLN A 36 -14.88 15.54 7.87
CA GLN A 36 -13.98 16.70 7.92
C GLN A 36 -12.55 16.29 7.56
N GLY A 37 -12.11 16.70 6.37
CA GLY A 37 -10.75 16.46 5.89
C GLY A 37 -10.72 15.85 4.49
N LYS A 38 -9.51 15.65 3.95
CA LYS A 38 -9.36 14.86 2.71
C LYS A 38 -9.30 13.39 3.12
N PRO A 39 -10.24 12.54 2.70
CA PRO A 39 -10.20 11.11 3.03
C PRO A 39 -8.93 10.50 2.43
N LYS A 40 -8.33 9.55 3.15
CA LYS A 40 -7.18 8.79 2.63
C LYS A 40 -7.68 7.97 1.44
N ARG A 41 -7.01 8.11 0.30
CA ARG A 41 -7.34 7.39 -0.93
C ARG A 41 -6.08 6.76 -1.49
N VAL A 42 -6.17 5.51 -1.88
CA VAL A 42 -5.07 4.78 -2.49
C VAL A 42 -5.60 4.04 -3.71
N SER A 43 -4.95 4.25 -4.85
CA SER A 43 -5.31 3.60 -6.10
C SER A 43 -5.07 2.09 -6.02
N LEU A 44 -5.90 1.30 -6.70
CA LEU A 44 -5.64 -0.12 -6.82
C LEU A 44 -4.34 -0.36 -7.59
N PRO A 45 -3.55 -1.35 -7.18
CA PRO A 45 -2.44 -1.85 -7.97
C PRO A 45 -2.92 -2.31 -9.36
N PRO A 46 -2.13 -2.09 -10.42
CA PRO A 46 -2.50 -2.56 -11.75
C PRO A 46 -2.51 -4.09 -11.79
N GLY A 47 -3.49 -4.64 -12.50
CA GLY A 47 -3.73 -6.09 -12.57
C GLY A 47 -4.74 -6.60 -11.54
N ILE A 48 -5.06 -5.81 -10.50
CA ILE A 48 -6.13 -6.13 -9.56
C ILE A 48 -7.44 -5.54 -10.09
N GLU A 49 -8.42 -6.40 -10.37
CA GLU A 49 -9.74 -5.93 -10.78
C GLU A 49 -10.59 -5.56 -9.55
N PRO A 50 -11.48 -4.55 -9.65
CA PRO A 50 -12.34 -4.14 -8.53
C PRO A 50 -13.22 -5.25 -7.95
N LYS A 51 -13.51 -6.28 -8.75
CA LYS A 51 -14.31 -7.43 -8.32
C LYS A 51 -13.54 -8.31 -7.32
N ASP A 52 -12.21 -8.39 -7.48
CA ASP A 52 -11.30 -9.25 -6.72
C ASP A 52 -10.78 -8.58 -5.45
N VAL A 53 -11.07 -7.29 -5.24
CA VAL A 53 -10.73 -6.59 -4.01
C VAL A 53 -11.70 -6.99 -2.89
N ASP A 54 -11.12 -7.58 -1.85
CA ASP A 54 -11.74 -7.86 -0.56
C ASP A 54 -11.33 -6.82 0.49
N PHE A 55 -11.84 -7.02 1.71
CA PHE A 55 -11.59 -6.12 2.82
C PHE A 55 -10.13 -6.16 3.29
N ASP A 56 -9.52 -7.34 3.34
CA ASP A 56 -8.14 -7.53 3.79
C ASP A 56 -7.14 -6.82 2.86
N LEU A 57 -7.28 -7.03 1.55
CA LEU A 57 -6.46 -6.33 0.56
C LEU A 57 -6.67 -4.81 0.61
N ALA A 58 -7.92 -4.36 0.82
CA ALA A 58 -8.19 -2.94 0.95
C ALA A 58 -7.55 -2.33 2.21
N LEU A 59 -7.53 -3.06 3.33
CA LEU A 59 -6.80 -2.66 4.53
C LEU A 59 -5.28 -2.62 4.29
N GLN A 60 -4.73 -3.61 3.59
CA GLN A 60 -3.31 -3.61 3.22
C GLN A 60 -2.95 -2.35 2.42
N ILE A 61 -3.73 -2.06 1.36
CA ILE A 61 -3.47 -0.93 0.48
C ILE A 61 -3.68 0.42 1.20
N ILE A 62 -4.71 0.54 2.05
CA ILE A 62 -5.00 1.81 2.74
C ILE A 62 -3.96 2.14 3.81
N ASN A 63 -3.29 1.14 4.36
CA ASN A 63 -2.24 1.34 5.37
C ASN A 63 -0.88 1.68 4.78
N LEU A 64 -0.73 1.65 3.46
CA LEU A 64 0.49 2.08 2.80
C LEU A 64 0.75 3.60 2.97
N PRO A 65 2.02 4.01 2.95
CA PRO A 65 3.21 3.16 3.00
C PRO A 65 3.46 2.57 4.39
N ARG A 66 3.90 1.30 4.47
CA ARG A 66 4.35 0.71 5.74
C ARG A 66 5.83 0.99 5.92
N VAL A 67 6.14 1.80 6.92
CA VAL A 67 7.51 2.18 7.29
C VAL A 67 8.13 1.07 8.13
N LEU A 68 9.28 0.55 7.69
CA LEU A 68 10.03 -0.48 8.42
C LEU A 68 10.95 0.14 9.49
N GLY A 69 11.45 1.35 9.24
CA GLY A 69 12.32 2.08 10.17
C GLY A 69 13.39 2.87 9.42
N GLU A 70 14.47 3.20 10.11
CA GLU A 70 15.65 3.86 9.56
C GLU A 70 16.68 2.81 9.10
N HIS A 71 17.25 3.01 7.92
CA HIS A 71 18.27 2.15 7.35
C HIS A 71 19.53 2.18 8.24
N PRO A 72 20.19 1.04 8.52
CA PRO A 72 21.29 0.96 9.47
C PRO A 72 22.55 1.75 9.06
N ASP A 73 22.77 1.94 7.76
CA ASP A 73 23.99 2.60 7.25
C ASP A 73 23.89 4.13 7.13
N ASP A 74 22.74 4.67 6.72
CA ASP A 74 22.57 6.10 6.42
C ASP A 74 21.46 6.79 7.22
N GLY A 75 20.67 6.03 8.00
CA GLY A 75 19.57 6.54 8.80
C GLY A 75 18.35 7.00 7.99
N GLN A 76 18.30 6.79 6.67
CA GLN A 76 17.16 7.18 5.84
C GLN A 76 15.99 6.21 6.02
N PRO A 77 14.73 6.66 5.88
CA PRO A 77 13.59 5.80 6.07
C PRO A 77 13.51 4.72 4.99
N VAL A 78 13.25 3.49 5.43
CA VAL A 78 12.92 2.35 4.58
C VAL A 78 11.43 2.10 4.71
N ASP A 79 10.73 2.11 3.57
CA ASP A 79 9.29 1.92 3.51
C ASP A 79 8.89 0.94 2.40
N THR A 80 7.70 0.35 2.53
CA THR A 80 7.15 -0.59 1.56
C THR A 80 5.92 0.00 0.88
N HIS A 81 5.79 -0.34 -0.40
CA HIS A 81 4.78 0.17 -1.31
C HIS A 81 4.28 -0.95 -2.24
N ILE A 82 3.13 -0.73 -2.88
CA ILE A 82 2.67 -1.58 -3.99
C ILE A 82 2.67 -0.74 -5.26
N GLY A 83 3.50 -1.15 -6.22
CA GLY A 83 3.72 -0.45 -7.48
C GLY A 83 3.15 -1.21 -8.67
N ARG A 84 3.54 -0.77 -9.87
CA ARG A 84 3.05 -1.36 -11.12
C ARG A 84 3.42 -2.84 -11.29
N TYR A 85 4.55 -3.24 -10.74
CA TYR A 85 5.12 -4.57 -10.92
C TYR A 85 4.96 -5.45 -9.68
N GLY A 86 4.16 -5.01 -8.70
CA GLY A 86 3.99 -5.71 -7.43
C GLY A 86 4.56 -4.92 -6.24
N PRO A 87 4.63 -5.57 -5.07
CA PRO A 87 5.14 -4.95 -3.85
C PRO A 87 6.64 -4.70 -3.92
N TYR A 88 7.09 -3.60 -3.33
CA TYR A 88 8.49 -3.18 -3.35
C TYR A 88 8.87 -2.41 -2.09
N VAL A 89 10.15 -2.45 -1.75
CA VAL A 89 10.82 -1.62 -0.76
C VAL A 89 11.37 -0.38 -1.45
N ARG A 90 11.26 0.76 -0.79
CA ARG A 90 11.90 2.01 -1.20
C ARG A 90 12.78 2.53 -0.08
N HIS A 91 13.96 2.98 -0.47
CA HIS A 91 14.95 3.64 0.38
C HIS A 91 15.75 4.61 -0.50
N ASP A 92 15.91 5.87 -0.03
CA ASP A 92 16.61 6.98 -0.71
C ASP A 92 16.46 7.09 -2.25
N GLY A 93 15.26 6.80 -2.77
CA GLY A 93 14.97 6.84 -4.21
C GLY A 93 15.27 5.54 -4.97
N THR A 94 15.99 4.60 -4.35
CA THR A 94 16.13 3.21 -4.80
C THR A 94 14.83 2.45 -4.52
N ASN A 95 14.37 1.68 -5.51
CA ASN A 95 13.20 0.81 -5.38
C ASN A 95 13.61 -0.63 -5.70
N ALA A 96 13.46 -1.52 -4.72
CA ALA A 96 13.73 -2.95 -4.87
C ALA A 96 12.44 -3.75 -4.72
N SER A 97 12.13 -4.58 -5.70
CA SER A 97 10.94 -5.45 -5.66
C SER A 97 11.08 -6.48 -4.55
N LEU A 98 10.00 -6.75 -3.82
CA LEU A 98 9.95 -7.91 -2.93
C LEU A 98 9.96 -9.19 -3.78
N VAL A 99 10.71 -10.20 -3.34
CA VAL A 99 10.88 -11.46 -4.06
C VAL A 99 10.21 -12.62 -3.31
N ASP A 100 9.90 -13.68 -4.05
CA ASP A 100 9.38 -14.95 -3.51
C ASP A 100 8.11 -14.77 -2.63
N ASP A 101 8.19 -15.21 -1.37
CA ASP A 101 7.10 -15.21 -0.39
C ASP A 101 7.02 -13.90 0.43
N GLN A 102 7.83 -12.90 0.08
CA GLN A 102 7.86 -11.62 0.76
C GLN A 102 6.66 -10.76 0.37
N THR A 103 6.00 -10.22 1.39
CA THR A 103 4.87 -9.32 1.31
C THR A 103 5.20 -8.04 2.06
N ILE A 104 4.45 -6.98 1.75
CA ILE A 104 4.60 -5.71 2.46
C ILE A 104 4.39 -5.84 3.98
N GLU A 105 3.72 -6.89 4.46
CA GLU A 105 3.43 -7.11 5.87
C GLU A 105 4.49 -7.95 6.59
N ASN A 106 5.12 -8.89 5.88
CA ASN A 106 6.07 -9.83 6.49
C ASN A 106 7.54 -9.42 6.33
N VAL A 107 7.87 -8.56 5.35
CA VAL A 107 9.26 -8.19 5.07
C VAL A 107 9.91 -7.52 6.29
N THR A 108 11.12 -7.96 6.59
CA THR A 108 11.95 -7.45 7.69
C THR A 108 12.91 -6.36 7.21
N MET A 109 13.45 -5.58 8.14
CA MET A 109 14.46 -4.56 7.82
C MET A 109 15.71 -5.18 7.18
N GLU A 110 16.19 -6.33 7.69
CA GLU A 110 17.38 -7.00 7.17
C GLU A 110 17.21 -7.40 5.70
N GLU A 111 16.06 -8.01 5.36
CA GLU A 111 15.73 -8.37 3.99
C GLU A 111 15.57 -7.14 3.09
N ALA A 112 14.92 -6.09 3.61
CA ALA A 112 14.73 -4.85 2.88
C ALA A 112 16.07 -4.19 2.51
N VAL A 113 17.00 -4.12 3.47
CA VAL A 113 18.37 -3.62 3.26
C VAL A 113 19.12 -4.48 2.24
N GLN A 114 18.99 -5.81 2.31
CA GLN A 114 19.61 -6.70 1.35
C GLN A 114 19.10 -6.45 -0.08
N LEU A 115 17.79 -6.36 -0.28
CA LEU A 115 17.18 -6.11 -1.58
C LEU A 115 17.59 -4.76 -2.18
N ILE A 116 17.68 -3.72 -1.33
CA ILE A 116 18.16 -2.41 -1.74
C ILE A 116 19.63 -2.48 -2.14
N SER A 117 20.48 -3.13 -1.32
CA SER A 117 21.91 -3.30 -1.60
C SER A 117 22.16 -4.06 -2.91
N GLU A 118 21.39 -5.12 -3.18
CA GLU A 118 21.45 -5.88 -4.44
C GLU A 118 21.03 -5.05 -5.65
N LYS A 119 20.21 -4.00 -5.44
CA LYS A 119 19.73 -3.14 -6.51
C LYS A 119 20.66 -1.97 -6.83
N GLU A 120 21.40 -1.50 -5.83
CA GLU A 120 22.40 -0.41 -5.96
C GLU A 120 23.75 -0.89 -6.48
N ALA A 121 24.05 -2.19 -6.33
CA ALA A 121 25.25 -2.85 -6.85
C ALA A 121 25.23 -3.01 -8.38
#